data_AF-A0A7T7I6L7-F1
#
_entry.id   AF-A0A7T7I6L7-F1
#
_cell.length_a   1.000
_cell.length_b   1.000
_cell.length_c   1.000
_cell.angle_alpha   90.00
_cell.angle_beta   90.00
_cell.angle_gamma   90.00
#
_symmetry.space_group_name_H-M   'P 1'
#
loop_
_entity.id
_entity.type
_entity.pdbx_description
1 polymer ?
#
loop_
_entity_poly.entity_id
_entity_poly.type
_entity_poly.pdbx_seq_one_letter_code
_entity_poly.pdbx_strand_id
1 'polypeptide(L)' 'MTLRFLGTTSDGGDCPTLYEVVETGDIVVQGDKLTDPEHLDQLRDVKDSETFVVIPRDLLTRFAPKE' A
#
# COMPACT_ATOMS: atom_id res chain seq x y z
N MET A 1 -5.26 8.83 14.66
CA MET A 1 -4.98 7.72 13.73
C MET A 1 -3.65 7.14 14.11
N THR A 2 -3.68 5.95 14.69
CA THR A 2 -2.51 5.24 15.19
C THR A 2 -2.19 4.15 14.19
N LEU A 3 -0.97 4.17 13.64
CA LEU A 3 -0.53 3.17 12.67
C LEU A 3 0.31 2.11 13.38
N ARG A 4 -0.12 0.86 13.23
CA ARG A 4 0.64 -0.32 13.64
C ARG A 4 1.40 -0.87 12.44
N PHE A 5 2.71 -1.01 12.56
CA PHE A 5 3.54 -1.67 11.54
C PHE A 5 3.19 -3.16 11.47
N LEU A 6 2.90 -3.66 10.27
CA LEU A 6 2.64 -5.07 10.01
C LEU A 6 3.85 -5.78 9.38
N GLY A 7 4.58 -5.11 8.49
CA GLY A 7 5.74 -5.70 7.85
C GLY A 7 6.26 -4.91 6.66
N THR A 8 7.46 -5.29 6.22
CA THR A 8 8.10 -4.78 5.00
C THR A 8 8.79 -5.94 4.28
N THR A 9 8.86 -5.86 2.95
CA THR A 9 9.70 -6.73 2.13
C THR A 9 10.95 -6.01 1.62
N SER A 10 11.24 -4.81 2.09
CA SER A 10 12.46 -4.09 1.74
C SER A 10 13.62 -4.53 2.63
N ASP A 11 14.80 -4.64 2.02
CA ASP A 11 16.06 -4.71 2.75
C ASP A 11 16.56 -3.27 2.94
N GLY A 12 16.94 -2.88 4.15
CA GLY A 12 17.60 -1.59 4.41
C GLY A 12 16.70 -0.37 4.68
N GLY A 13 15.38 -0.54 4.81
CA GLY A 13 14.46 0.54 5.24
C GLY A 13 13.77 1.31 4.11
N ASP A 14 13.85 0.81 2.89
CA ASP A 14 13.12 1.33 1.73
C ASP A 14 11.65 0.87 1.70
N CYS A 15 10.91 1.25 0.67
CA CYS A 15 9.56 0.72 0.41
C CYS A 15 9.62 -0.71 -0.18
N PRO A 16 8.56 -1.52 -0.07
CA PRO A 16 7.23 -1.20 0.45
C PRO A 16 6.99 -1.60 1.92
N THR A 17 6.02 -0.95 2.57
CA THR A 17 5.66 -1.23 3.97
C THR A 17 4.15 -1.31 4.15
N LEU A 18 3.69 -2.23 5.00
CA LEU A 18 2.29 -2.41 5.35
C LEU A 18 2.03 -1.96 6.79
N TYR A 19 0.98 -1.16 6.96
CA TYR A 19 0.50 -0.70 8.26
C TYR A 19 -0.99 -0.98 8.41
N GLU A 20 -1.45 -1.00 9.65
CA GLU A 20 -2.86 -1.07 10.02
C GLU A 20 -3.24 0.14 10.86
N VAL A 21 -4.42 0.69 10.60
CA VAL A 21 -5.06 1.70 11.44
C VAL A 21 -5.66 0.98 12.64
N VAL A 22 -5.06 1.17 13.81
CA VAL A 22 -5.44 0.44 15.04
C VAL A 22 -6.93 0.64 15.37
N GLU A 23 -7.47 1.81 15.06
CA GLU A 23 -8.84 2.16 15.41
C GLU A 23 -9.90 1.52 14.50
N THR A 24 -9.57 1.18 13.25
CA THR A 24 -10.57 0.70 12.26
C THR A 24 -10.22 -0.65 11.64
N GLY A 25 -8.98 -1.10 11.74
CA GLY A 25 -8.46 -2.25 11.01
C GLY A 25 -8.14 -1.96 9.53
N ASP A 26 -8.32 -0.70 9.08
CA ASP A 26 -8.01 -0.34 7.70
C ASP A 26 -6.51 -0.49 7.42
N ILE A 27 -6.17 -0.84 6.19
CA ILE A 27 -4.79 -1.06 5.77
C ILE A 27 -4.23 0.17 5.07
N VAL A 28 -3.01 0.56 5.46
CA VAL A 28 -2.24 1.62 4.80
C VAL A 28 -1.01 0.99 4.17
N VAL A 29 -0.81 1.27 2.88
CA VAL A 29 0.29 0.73 2.08
C VAL A 29 1.24 1.86 1.69
N GLN A 30 2.51 1.72 2.05
CA GLN A 30 3.58 2.55 1.52
C GLN A 30 4.24 1.83 0.34
N GLY A 31 4.38 2.51 -0.80
CA GLY A 31 5.04 2.00 -2.00
C GLY A 31 5.35 3.13 -2.99
N ASP A 32 5.82 2.76 -4.17
CA ASP A 32 6.13 3.73 -5.23
C ASP A 32 4.86 4.24 -5.89
N LYS A 33 4.72 5.56 -6.02
CA LYS A 33 3.56 6.15 -6.69
C LYS A 33 3.53 5.75 -8.16
N LEU A 34 2.38 5.26 -8.62
CA LEU A 34 2.11 5.07 -10.04
C LEU A 34 1.95 6.43 -10.70
N THR A 35 2.86 6.77 -11.61
CA THR A 35 2.92 8.09 -12.26
C THR A 35 2.74 8.03 -13.78
N ASP A 36 2.82 6.84 -14.36
CA ASP A 36 2.67 6.61 -15.79
C ASP A 36 1.23 6.90 -16.24
N PRO A 37 1.00 7.88 -17.13
CA PRO A 37 -0.34 8.22 -17.61
C PRO A 37 -1.06 7.06 -18.30
N GLU A 38 -0.35 6.20 -19.04
CA GLU A 38 -0.96 5.06 -19.73
C GLU A 38 -1.46 3.99 -18.76
N HIS A 39 -0.80 3.83 -17.62
CA HIS A 39 -1.28 2.95 -16.55
C HIS A 39 -2.41 3.58 -15.74
N LEU A 40 -2.35 4.89 -15.50
CA LEU A 40 -3.39 5.60 -14.76
C LEU A 40 -4.73 5.62 -15.51
N ASP A 41 -4.72 5.74 -16.85
CA ASP A 41 -5.92 5.69 -17.70
C ASP A 41 -6.66 4.34 -17.63
N GLN A 42 -5.96 3.27 -17.22
CA GLN A 42 -6.55 1.93 -17.06
C GLN A 42 -7.28 1.73 -15.72
N LEU A 43 -7.14 2.66 -14.77
CA LEU A 43 -7.80 2.61 -13.47
C LEU A 43 -9.28 3.01 -13.59
N ARG A 44 -10.13 2.45 -12.73
CA ARG A 44 -11.57 2.70 -12.74
C ARG A 44 -11.99 3.54 -11.55
N ASP A 45 -12.98 4.41 -11.75
CA ASP A 45 -13.64 5.21 -10.71
C ASP A 45 -12.68 6.08 -9.87
N VAL A 46 -11.64 6.62 -10.51
CA VAL A 46 -10.58 7.41 -9.87
C VAL A 46 -11.09 8.77 -9.40
N LYS A 47 -10.79 9.13 -8.16
CA LYS A 47 -11.04 10.46 -7.57
C LYS A 47 -9.77 11.28 -7.50
N ASP A 48 -9.91 12.62 -7.55
CA ASP A 48 -8.78 13.56 -7.43
C ASP A 48 -7.98 13.42 -6.12
N SER A 49 -8.62 12.92 -5.05
CA SER A 49 -7.97 12.71 -3.75
C SER A 49 -7.16 11.43 -3.64
N GLU A 50 -7.21 10.55 -4.65
CA GLU A 50 -6.59 9.23 -4.58
C GLU A 50 -5.13 9.27 -5.05
N THR A 51 -4.34 8.33 -4.53
CA THR A 51 -2.99 8.06 -5.01
C THR A 51 -2.80 6.57 -5.08
N PHE A 52 -2.29 6.10 -6.21
CA PHE A 52 -2.04 4.69 -6.46
C PHE A 52 -0.56 4.41 -6.23
N VAL A 53 -0.26 3.33 -5.52
CA VAL A 53 1.10 2.84 -5.32
C VAL A 53 1.26 1.45 -5.89
N VAL A 54 2.44 1.15 -6.41
CA VAL A 54 2.83 -0.17 -6.86
C VAL A 54 3.62 -0.83 -5.74
N ILE A 55 3.25 -2.08 -5.44
CA ILE A 55 3.96 -2.91 -4.46
C ILE A 55 4.18 -4.32 -5.01
N PRO A 56 5.27 -5.01 -4.62
CA PRO A 56 5.41 -6.44 -4.84
C PRO A 56 4.29 -7.21 -4.14
N ARG A 57 3.71 -8.18 -4.86
CA ARG A 57 2.66 -9.08 -4.35
C ARG A 57 3.03 -9.73 -3.01
N ASP A 58 4.31 -10.05 -2.86
CA ASP A 58 4.84 -10.76 -1.70
C ASP A 58 4.53 -10.04 -0.38
N LEU A 59 4.51 -8.69 -0.37
CA LEU A 59 4.14 -7.88 0.80
C LEU A 59 2.77 -8.27 1.36
N LEU A 60 1.76 -8.38 0.49
CA LEU A 60 0.41 -8.74 0.91
C LEU A 60 0.34 -10.20 1.32
N THR A 61 0.97 -11.10 0.57
CA THR A 61 0.90 -12.53 0.88
C THR A 61 1.57 -12.89 2.21
N ARG A 62 2.58 -12.11 2.63
CA ARG A 62 3.31 -12.35 3.88
C ARG A 62 2.71 -11.62 5.08
N PHE A 63 2.24 -10.39 4.89
CA PHE A 63 1.93 -9.50 6.02
C PHE A 63 0.48 -9.02 6.08
N ALA A 64 -0.33 -9.21 5.03
CA ALA A 64 -1.73 -8.82 5.10
C ALA A 64 -2.48 -9.71 6.12
N PRO A 65 -3.32 -9.12 7.00
CA PRO A 65 -4.19 -9.89 7.88
C PRO A 65 -5.09 -10.82 7.06
N LYS A 66 -5.37 -12.00 7.60
CA LYS A 66 -6.18 -13.04 6.93
C LYS A 66 -7.64 -13.05 7.39
N GLU A 67 -7.98 -12.24 8.38
CA GLU A 67 -9.28 -12.18 9.07
C GLU A 67 -9.78 -10.73 9.11
#